data_AF-K0KQQ5-F1
#
_entry.id   AF-K0KQQ5-F1
#
_cell.length_a   1.000
_cell.length_b   1.000
_cell.length_c   1.000
_cell.angle_alpha   90.00
_cell.angle_beta   90.00
_cell.angle_gamma   90.00
#
_symmetry.space_group_name_H-M   'P 1'
#
loop_
_entity.id
_entity.type
_entity.pdbx_description
1 polymer ?
#
loop_
_entity_poly.entity_id
_entity_poly.type
_entity_poly.pdbx_seq_one_letter_code
_entity_poly.pdbx_strand_id
1 'polypeptide(L)'
;MSSNTISETNLKELEEFQKSTLLYSAETDFNERIKTLLSEKAKEGVNYDPRELDPQISNYQDLFERLKFLYLEQDAKDRFFRKILETNSNINKIDIENANKNIEDWKLKTELKNKSIKEAMEKIDKICEEQELGLSKITEIYESVKAKQQDLKIQNDKLKKLNIENQNNTENDDLSPKLQDLISKYSNLSESDSIINSINEMQKFSEEKVKLLDEKLEDINKMHKTIEDKIQYLQNRKFQYEESLQKNEKLTEKLININNEQSKTIKDPKIQLKLQKHENLKTLMNIWFKITNISNFEFNDDDILHFNYKDFPQTKCLIKFNSSNGLIESIIFDLIHQDKLKQLIIKSNNSSNPLFHASQSIYEEITK
;
A
#
# COMPACT_ATOMS: atom_id res chain seq x y z
N MET A 1 29.90 -31.57 -19.15
CA MET A 1 29.80 -30.09 -19.15
C MET A 1 29.00 -29.69 -20.37
N SER A 2 27.78 -29.16 -20.19
CA SER A 2 26.95 -28.43 -21.18
C SER A 2 25.48 -28.46 -20.74
N SER A 3 25.11 -27.72 -19.67
CA SER A 3 23.68 -27.61 -19.28
C SER A 3 23.28 -26.31 -18.53
N ASN A 4 24.13 -25.28 -18.44
CA ASN A 4 23.82 -24.07 -17.64
C ASN A 4 23.68 -22.76 -18.44
N THR A 5 23.72 -22.79 -19.76
CA THR A 5 23.65 -21.56 -20.59
C THR A 5 22.25 -21.25 -21.15
N ILE A 6 21.25 -22.09 -20.90
CA ILE A 6 19.90 -21.94 -21.48
C ILE A 6 18.90 -21.25 -20.51
N SER A 7 19.21 -21.12 -19.22
CA SER A 7 18.29 -20.53 -18.23
C SER A 7 18.38 -19.00 -18.11
N GLU A 8 19.55 -18.39 -18.25
CA GLU A 8 19.73 -16.94 -18.06
C GLU A 8 19.21 -16.10 -19.25
N THR A 9 19.30 -16.62 -20.46
CA THR A 9 18.82 -15.96 -21.68
C THR A 9 17.30 -15.89 -21.71
N ASN A 10 16.63 -16.99 -21.34
CA ASN A 10 15.17 -17.06 -21.25
C ASN A 10 14.60 -16.16 -20.14
N LEU A 11 15.31 -15.98 -19.03
CA LEU A 11 14.88 -15.08 -17.96
C LEU A 11 14.98 -13.60 -18.36
N LYS A 12 16.06 -13.22 -19.07
CA LYS A 12 16.23 -11.87 -19.61
C LYS A 12 15.19 -11.53 -20.67
N GLU A 13 14.90 -12.47 -21.58
CA GLU A 13 13.86 -12.29 -22.60
C GLU A 13 12.47 -12.19 -21.97
N LEU A 14 12.19 -12.93 -20.90
CA LEU A 14 10.93 -12.85 -20.16
C LEU A 14 10.80 -11.53 -19.37
N GLU A 15 11.86 -11.05 -18.74
CA GLU A 15 11.89 -9.74 -18.07
C GLU A 15 11.73 -8.60 -19.08
N GLU A 16 12.38 -8.65 -20.25
CA GLU A 16 12.21 -7.65 -21.31
C GLU A 16 10.81 -7.69 -21.93
N PHE A 17 10.22 -8.88 -22.07
CA PHE A 17 8.85 -9.06 -22.56
C PHE A 17 7.80 -8.53 -21.56
N GLN A 18 7.95 -8.80 -20.26
CA GLN A 18 7.05 -8.25 -19.24
C GLN A 18 7.16 -6.72 -19.13
N LYS A 19 8.38 -6.18 -19.27
CA LYS A 19 8.63 -4.73 -19.27
C LYS A 19 8.03 -4.05 -20.50
N SER A 20 8.17 -4.63 -21.68
CA SER A 20 7.55 -4.09 -22.91
C SER A 20 6.02 -4.14 -22.80
N THR A 21 5.46 -5.21 -22.23
CA THR A 21 4.02 -5.36 -22.04
C THR A 21 3.44 -4.34 -21.06
N LEU A 22 4.13 -4.06 -19.95
CA LEU A 22 3.73 -3.02 -18.99
C LEU A 22 3.77 -1.62 -19.59
N LEU A 23 4.84 -1.28 -20.31
CA LEU A 23 4.94 0.01 -21.00
C LEU A 23 3.85 0.16 -22.07
N TYR A 24 3.60 -0.91 -22.83
CA TYR A 24 2.56 -0.93 -23.87
C TYR A 24 1.16 -0.80 -23.27
N SER A 25 0.90 -1.44 -22.11
CA SER A 25 -0.38 -1.31 -21.38
C SER A 25 -0.61 0.11 -20.86
N ALA A 26 0.44 0.76 -20.33
CA ALA A 26 0.36 2.14 -19.86
C ALA A 26 0.14 3.12 -21.02
N GLU A 27 0.74 2.84 -22.19
CA GLU A 27 0.55 3.62 -23.41
C GLU A 27 -0.85 3.40 -24.02
N THR A 28 -1.43 2.21 -23.89
CA THR A 28 -2.82 1.95 -24.31
C THR A 28 -3.83 2.63 -23.37
N ASP A 29 -3.64 2.52 -22.05
CA ASP A 29 -4.46 3.25 -21.06
C ASP A 29 -4.36 4.77 -21.24
N PHE A 30 -3.17 5.29 -21.58
CA PHE A 30 -2.96 6.71 -21.90
C PHE A 30 -3.77 7.14 -23.13
N ASN A 31 -3.69 6.36 -24.20
CA ASN A 31 -4.43 6.63 -25.43
C ASN A 31 -5.95 6.51 -25.26
N GLU A 32 -6.43 5.58 -24.43
CA GLU A 32 -7.85 5.51 -24.06
C GLU A 32 -8.29 6.72 -23.24
N ARG A 33 -7.50 7.16 -22.26
CA ARG A 33 -7.83 8.33 -21.43
C ARG A 33 -7.95 9.61 -22.25
N ILE A 34 -7.05 9.81 -23.22
CA ILE A 34 -7.12 10.93 -24.17
C ILE A 34 -8.39 10.84 -25.03
N LYS A 35 -8.73 9.65 -25.54
CA LYS A 35 -9.98 9.45 -26.29
C LYS A 35 -11.22 9.73 -25.44
N THR A 36 -11.23 9.31 -24.17
CA THR A 36 -12.33 9.57 -23.24
C THR A 36 -12.48 11.07 -22.99
N LEU A 37 -11.39 11.78 -22.70
CA LEU A 37 -11.40 13.24 -22.52
C LEU A 37 -11.89 13.99 -23.76
N LEU A 38 -11.45 13.56 -24.96
CA LEU A 38 -11.94 14.11 -26.22
C LEU A 38 -13.44 13.82 -26.44
N SER A 39 -13.92 12.64 -26.04
CA SER A 39 -15.33 12.24 -26.20
C SER A 39 -16.29 12.86 -25.18
N GLU A 40 -15.85 13.07 -23.92
CA GLU A 40 -16.62 13.76 -22.88
C GLU A 40 -16.81 15.23 -23.24
N LYS A 41 -15.76 15.87 -23.74
CA LYS A 41 -15.81 17.26 -24.22
C LYS A 41 -16.67 17.43 -25.49
N ALA A 42 -16.71 16.44 -26.37
CA ALA A 42 -17.56 16.45 -27.56
C ALA A 42 -19.07 16.34 -27.24
N LYS A 43 -19.45 15.78 -26.08
CA LYS A 43 -20.87 15.66 -25.65
C LYS A 43 -21.48 16.99 -25.20
N GLU A 44 -20.67 18.03 -24.94
CA GLU A 44 -21.14 19.35 -24.51
C GLU A 44 -21.68 20.24 -25.65
N GLY A 45 -21.68 19.77 -26.91
CA GLY A 45 -22.35 20.46 -28.03
C GLY A 45 -21.70 21.78 -28.49
N VAL A 46 -20.50 22.08 -28.00
CA VAL A 46 -19.72 23.26 -28.40
C VAL A 46 -18.76 22.88 -29.53
N ASN A 47 -18.77 23.64 -30.62
CA ASN A 47 -17.83 23.50 -31.73
C ASN A 47 -16.42 23.84 -31.23
N TYR A 48 -15.63 22.82 -30.91
CA TYR A 48 -14.36 22.94 -30.20
C TYR A 48 -13.22 23.27 -31.17
N ASP A 49 -12.40 24.28 -30.85
CA ASP A 49 -11.13 24.53 -31.54
C ASP A 49 -10.08 23.51 -31.01
N PRO A 50 -9.54 22.61 -31.86
CA PRO A 50 -8.55 21.60 -31.44
C PRO A 50 -7.34 22.18 -30.70
N ARG A 51 -7.04 23.47 -30.90
CA ARG A 51 -5.90 24.18 -30.31
C ARG A 51 -6.02 24.44 -28.80
N GLU A 52 -7.23 24.34 -28.22
CA GLU A 52 -7.43 24.53 -26.78
C GLU A 52 -7.05 23.31 -25.94
N LEU A 53 -6.99 22.12 -26.57
CA LEU A 53 -6.59 20.87 -25.93
C LEU A 53 -5.09 20.60 -26.05
N ASP A 54 -4.41 21.23 -27.02
CA ASP A 54 -2.96 21.10 -27.22
C ASP A 54 -2.14 21.36 -25.95
N PRO A 55 -2.43 22.38 -25.10
CA PRO A 55 -1.67 22.59 -23.87
C PRO A 55 -1.89 21.49 -22.84
N GLN A 56 -3.10 20.92 -22.76
CA GLN A 56 -3.42 19.84 -21.83
C GLN A 56 -2.79 18.53 -22.29
N ILE A 57 -2.91 18.21 -23.57
CA ILE A 57 -2.28 17.04 -24.20
C ILE A 57 -0.76 17.13 -24.08
N SER A 58 -0.16 18.30 -24.35
CA SER A 58 1.28 18.53 -24.19
C SER A 58 1.73 18.35 -22.74
N ASN A 59 0.98 18.87 -21.77
CA ASN A 59 1.32 18.72 -20.35
C ASN A 59 1.23 17.26 -19.89
N TYR A 60 0.23 16.51 -20.36
CA TYR A 60 0.13 15.07 -20.08
C TYR A 60 1.21 14.24 -20.80
N GLN A 61 1.60 14.61 -22.02
CA GLN A 61 2.73 14.00 -22.72
C GLN A 61 4.05 14.26 -21.99
N ASP A 62 4.29 15.49 -21.52
CA ASP A 62 5.47 15.83 -20.73
C ASP A 62 5.51 15.06 -19.41
N LEU A 63 4.37 14.92 -18.73
CA LEU A 63 4.25 14.10 -17.52
C LEU A 63 4.53 12.62 -17.79
N PHE A 64 4.03 12.08 -18.90
CA PHE A 64 4.25 10.69 -19.29
C PHE A 64 5.71 10.42 -19.69
N GLU A 65 6.31 11.28 -20.51
CA GLU A 65 7.74 11.20 -20.85
C GLU A 65 8.63 11.35 -19.62
N ARG A 66 8.26 12.21 -18.67
CA ARG A 66 8.96 12.32 -17.39
C ARG A 66 8.82 11.05 -16.55
N LEU A 67 7.64 10.42 -16.55
CA LEU A 67 7.43 9.14 -15.86
C LEU A 67 8.26 8.01 -16.49
N LYS A 68 8.30 7.97 -17.81
CA LYS A 68 9.12 7.03 -18.60
C LYS A 68 10.61 7.23 -18.32
N PHE A 69 11.07 8.48 -18.26
CA PHE A 69 12.44 8.81 -17.87
C PHE A 69 12.75 8.34 -16.44
N LEU A 70 11.89 8.64 -15.47
CA LEU A 70 12.06 8.20 -14.08
C LEU A 70 12.10 6.67 -13.96
N TYR A 71 11.26 5.97 -14.73
CA TYR A 71 11.28 4.51 -14.78
C TYR A 71 12.59 3.97 -15.35
N LEU A 72 13.08 4.54 -16.45
CA LEU A 72 14.37 4.17 -17.05
C LEU A 72 15.55 4.50 -16.11
N GLU A 73 15.49 5.62 -15.39
CA GLU A 73 16.48 6.01 -14.40
C GLU A 73 16.51 5.01 -13.22
N GLN A 74 15.33 4.61 -12.74
CA GLN A 74 15.19 3.58 -11.70
C GLN A 74 15.76 2.23 -12.17
N ASP A 75 15.43 1.80 -13.40
CA ASP A 75 15.95 0.54 -13.99
C ASP A 75 17.48 0.60 -14.16
N ALA A 76 18.02 1.75 -14.56
CA ALA A 76 19.46 1.95 -14.67
C ALA A 76 20.16 1.89 -13.30
N LYS A 77 19.56 2.47 -12.26
CA LYS A 77 20.05 2.37 -10.87
C LYS A 77 20.02 0.91 -10.39
N ASP A 78 18.93 0.20 -10.62
CA ASP A 78 18.81 -1.21 -10.23
C ASP A 78 19.82 -2.12 -10.94
N ARG A 79 20.04 -1.91 -12.25
CA ARG A 79 21.10 -2.60 -13.00
C ARG A 79 22.49 -2.29 -12.47
N PHE A 80 22.74 -1.02 -12.13
CA PHE A 80 24.01 -0.59 -11.54
C PHE A 80 24.25 -1.23 -10.16
N PHE A 81 23.24 -1.27 -9.30
CA PHE A 81 23.33 -1.95 -8.00
C PHE A 81 23.52 -3.45 -8.16
N ARG A 82 22.77 -4.13 -9.05
CA ARG A 82 23.02 -5.55 -9.38
C ARG A 82 24.47 -5.78 -9.80
N LYS A 83 25.01 -4.95 -10.69
CA LYS A 83 26.39 -5.06 -11.16
C LYS A 83 27.41 -4.84 -10.05
N ILE A 84 27.18 -3.88 -9.14
CA ILE A 84 28.03 -3.68 -7.96
C ILE A 84 27.98 -4.89 -7.02
N LEU A 85 26.81 -5.48 -6.82
CA LEU A 85 26.61 -6.65 -5.98
C LEU A 85 27.27 -7.90 -6.58
N GLU A 86 27.19 -8.08 -7.90
CA GLU A 86 27.85 -9.16 -8.63
C GLU A 86 29.39 -9.05 -8.60
N THR A 87 29.93 -7.83 -8.58
CA THR A 87 31.38 -7.58 -8.59
C THR A 87 32.01 -7.71 -7.18
N ASN A 88 31.22 -7.64 -6.10
CA ASN A 88 31.70 -7.77 -4.73
C ASN A 88 31.54 -9.21 -4.21
N SER A 89 32.65 -9.95 -4.16
CA SER A 89 32.72 -11.35 -3.67
C SER A 89 32.46 -11.54 -2.17
N ASN A 90 32.27 -10.47 -1.40
CA ASN A 90 32.02 -10.49 0.04
C ASN A 90 30.55 -10.34 0.42
N ILE A 91 29.64 -10.16 -0.55
CA ILE A 91 28.21 -10.07 -0.25
C ILE A 91 27.61 -11.46 -0.37
N ASN A 92 27.10 -11.95 0.75
CA ASN A 92 26.53 -13.29 0.87
C ASN A 92 25.31 -13.39 -0.06
N LYS A 93 25.45 -14.14 -1.17
CA LYS A 93 24.41 -14.27 -2.21
C LYS A 93 23.04 -14.69 -1.64
N ILE A 94 23.05 -15.46 -0.57
CA ILE A 94 21.85 -15.94 0.14
C ILE A 94 21.06 -14.77 0.74
N ASP A 95 21.73 -13.75 1.28
CA ASP A 95 21.06 -12.59 1.89
C ASP A 95 20.43 -11.69 0.81
N ILE A 96 21.04 -11.61 -0.37
CA ILE A 96 20.47 -10.92 -1.54
C ILE A 96 19.25 -11.67 -2.09
N GLU A 97 19.34 -12.99 -2.25
CA GLU A 97 18.21 -13.81 -2.70
C GLU A 97 17.03 -13.71 -1.73
N ASN A 98 17.29 -13.74 -0.42
CA ASN A 98 16.25 -13.55 0.60
C ASN A 98 15.64 -12.14 0.55
N ALA A 99 16.44 -11.09 0.36
CA ALA A 99 15.94 -9.72 0.23
C ALA A 99 15.08 -9.56 -1.03
N ASN A 100 15.50 -10.12 -2.17
CA ASN A 100 14.74 -10.08 -3.41
C ASN A 100 13.41 -10.84 -3.29
N LYS A 101 13.43 -12.02 -2.67
CA LYS A 101 12.22 -12.81 -2.43
C LYS A 101 11.23 -12.08 -1.51
N ASN A 102 11.73 -11.42 -0.47
CA ASN A 102 10.91 -10.56 0.41
C ASN A 102 10.30 -9.37 -0.36
N ILE A 103 11.04 -8.76 -1.29
CA ILE A 103 10.53 -7.66 -2.12
C ILE A 103 9.43 -8.16 -3.07
N GLU A 104 9.61 -9.32 -3.71
CA GLU A 104 8.59 -9.94 -4.56
C GLU A 104 7.32 -10.28 -3.77
N ASP A 105 7.46 -10.89 -2.58
CA ASP A 105 6.32 -11.19 -1.70
C ASP A 105 5.57 -9.91 -1.29
N TRP A 106 6.30 -8.83 -0.99
CA TRP A 106 5.70 -7.52 -0.69
C TRP A 106 4.97 -6.92 -1.89
N LYS A 107 5.54 -7.01 -3.10
CA LYS A 107 4.89 -6.56 -4.33
C LYS A 107 3.60 -7.32 -4.59
N LEU A 108 3.66 -8.65 -4.55
CA LEU A 108 2.50 -9.52 -4.77
C LEU A 108 1.37 -9.22 -3.76
N LYS A 109 1.73 -9.05 -2.49
CA LYS A 109 0.78 -8.71 -1.42
C LYS A 109 0.15 -7.33 -1.61
N THR A 110 0.90 -6.38 -2.17
CA THR A 110 0.42 -5.02 -2.45
C THR A 110 -0.51 -5.02 -3.67
N GLU A 111 -0.16 -5.74 -4.73
CA GLU A 111 -1.02 -5.92 -5.90
C GLU A 111 -2.35 -6.59 -5.55
N LEU A 112 -2.33 -7.65 -4.72
CA LEU A 112 -3.55 -8.31 -4.24
C LEU A 112 -4.44 -7.36 -3.43
N LYS A 113 -3.84 -6.52 -2.56
CA LYS A 113 -4.59 -5.49 -1.83
C LYS A 113 -5.18 -4.44 -2.76
N ASN A 114 -4.41 -3.95 -3.72
CA ASN A 114 -4.88 -2.95 -4.68
C ASN A 114 -6.02 -3.50 -5.54
N LYS A 115 -5.92 -4.77 -5.97
CA LYS A 115 -7.00 -5.45 -6.68
C LYS A 115 -8.26 -5.55 -5.84
N SER A 116 -8.13 -5.96 -4.56
CA SER A 116 -9.26 -6.03 -3.63
C SER A 116 -9.91 -4.67 -3.36
N ILE A 117 -9.11 -3.60 -3.28
CA ILE A 117 -9.62 -2.22 -3.13
C ILE A 117 -10.38 -1.79 -4.37
N LYS A 118 -9.83 -2.06 -5.57
CA LYS A 118 -10.50 -1.73 -6.84
C LYS A 118 -11.84 -2.45 -6.98
N GLU A 119 -11.89 -3.75 -6.71
CA GLU A 119 -13.13 -4.54 -6.71
C GLU A 119 -14.15 -4.03 -5.67
N ALA A 120 -13.69 -3.53 -4.53
CA ALA A 120 -14.57 -2.94 -3.52
C ALA A 120 -15.12 -1.57 -3.96
N MET A 121 -14.31 -0.74 -4.62
CA MET A 121 -14.74 0.55 -5.17
C MET A 121 -15.78 0.36 -6.28
N GLU A 122 -15.54 -0.56 -7.22
CA GLU A 122 -16.51 -0.87 -8.30
C GLU A 122 -17.86 -1.35 -7.76
N LYS A 123 -17.87 -2.08 -6.63
CA LYS A 123 -19.12 -2.48 -5.96
C LYS A 123 -19.83 -1.29 -5.30
N ILE A 124 -19.08 -0.37 -4.70
CA ILE A 124 -19.65 0.83 -4.08
C ILE A 124 -20.25 1.74 -5.16
N ASP A 125 -19.55 1.95 -6.27
CA ASP A 125 -20.03 2.79 -7.37
C ASP A 125 -21.34 2.24 -7.95
N LYS A 126 -21.43 0.92 -8.16
CA LYS A 126 -22.68 0.27 -8.58
C LYS A 126 -23.83 0.47 -7.59
N ILE A 127 -23.56 0.36 -6.29
CA ILE A 127 -24.59 0.57 -5.26
C ILE A 127 -25.05 2.04 -5.27
N CYS A 128 -24.12 2.99 -5.41
CA CYS A 128 -24.44 4.41 -5.51
C CYS A 128 -25.31 4.69 -6.76
N GLU A 129 -24.93 4.18 -7.92
CA GLU A 129 -25.70 4.32 -9.16
C GLU A 129 -27.11 3.73 -9.03
N GLU A 130 -27.24 2.51 -8.48
CA GLU A 130 -28.54 1.87 -8.23
C GLU A 130 -29.43 2.69 -7.28
N GLN A 131 -28.82 3.30 -6.26
CA GLN A 131 -29.54 4.14 -5.30
C GLN A 131 -29.97 5.48 -5.90
N GLU A 132 -29.13 6.16 -6.66
CA GLU A 132 -29.49 7.40 -7.36
C GLU A 132 -30.66 7.17 -8.33
N LEU A 133 -30.63 6.07 -9.07
CA LEU A 133 -31.70 5.68 -9.99
C LEU A 133 -33.00 5.35 -9.24
N GLY A 134 -32.90 4.72 -8.06
CA GLY A 134 -34.02 4.46 -7.17
C GLY A 134 -34.65 5.74 -6.61
N LEU A 135 -33.81 6.68 -6.15
CA LEU A 135 -34.22 7.98 -5.60
C LEU A 135 -34.93 8.83 -6.65
N SER A 136 -34.39 8.86 -7.87
CA SER A 136 -35.00 9.59 -8.99
C SER A 136 -36.40 9.06 -9.31
N LYS A 137 -36.56 7.74 -9.42
CA LYS A 137 -37.87 7.11 -9.65
C LYS A 137 -38.87 7.36 -8.52
N ILE A 138 -38.43 7.30 -7.27
CA ILE A 138 -39.30 7.59 -6.12
C ILE A 138 -39.74 9.05 -6.14
N THR A 139 -38.84 9.97 -6.49
CA THR A 139 -39.14 11.41 -6.59
C THR A 139 -40.16 11.69 -7.69
N GLU A 140 -40.01 11.06 -8.88
CA GLU A 140 -41.00 11.17 -9.96
C GLU A 140 -42.38 10.65 -9.55
N ILE A 141 -42.43 9.50 -8.86
CA ILE A 141 -43.69 8.93 -8.36
C ILE A 141 -44.31 9.85 -7.31
N TYR A 142 -43.52 10.41 -6.40
CA TYR A 142 -44.00 11.34 -5.37
C TYR A 142 -44.62 12.60 -5.99
N GLU A 143 -43.93 13.23 -6.94
CA GLU A 143 -44.45 14.39 -7.68
C GLU A 143 -45.77 14.06 -8.40
N SER A 144 -45.84 12.88 -9.05
CA SER A 144 -47.05 12.42 -9.75
C SER A 144 -48.24 12.18 -8.80
N VAL A 145 -47.99 11.54 -7.65
CA VAL A 145 -49.03 11.29 -6.64
C VAL A 145 -49.51 12.61 -6.03
N LYS A 146 -48.61 13.54 -5.74
CA LYS A 146 -48.92 14.86 -5.19
C LYS A 146 -49.79 15.67 -6.16
N ALA A 147 -49.48 15.65 -7.45
CA ALA A 147 -50.30 16.29 -8.49
C ALA A 147 -51.71 15.68 -8.54
N LYS A 148 -51.82 14.34 -8.55
CA LYS A 148 -53.13 13.65 -8.52
C LYS A 148 -53.93 13.95 -7.26
N GLN A 149 -53.27 14.08 -6.11
CA GLN A 149 -53.93 14.43 -4.85
C GLN A 149 -54.51 15.85 -4.89
N GLN A 150 -53.79 16.80 -5.50
CA GLN A 150 -54.31 18.15 -5.73
C GLN A 150 -55.52 18.14 -6.68
N ASP A 151 -55.46 17.39 -7.78
CA ASP A 151 -56.57 17.27 -8.73
C ASP A 151 -57.82 16.66 -8.07
N LEU A 152 -57.65 15.58 -7.30
CA LEU A 152 -58.75 14.97 -6.54
C LEU A 152 -59.35 15.93 -5.52
N LYS A 153 -58.53 16.75 -4.85
CA LYS A 153 -59.01 17.76 -3.92
C LYS A 153 -59.86 18.82 -4.63
N ILE A 154 -59.40 19.29 -5.80
CA ILE A 154 -60.15 20.25 -6.63
C ILE A 154 -61.47 19.64 -7.12
N GLN A 155 -61.47 18.37 -7.56
CA GLN A 155 -62.69 17.68 -7.98
C GLN A 155 -63.68 17.48 -6.83
N ASN A 156 -63.20 17.11 -5.65
CA ASN A 156 -64.03 16.96 -4.45
C ASN A 156 -64.65 18.30 -4.03
N ASP A 157 -63.88 19.39 -4.05
CA ASP A 157 -64.38 20.73 -3.74
C ASP A 157 -65.43 21.20 -4.76
N LYS A 158 -65.27 20.86 -6.05
CA LYS A 158 -66.30 21.11 -7.08
C LYS A 158 -67.56 20.30 -6.85
N LEU A 159 -67.44 19.01 -6.56
CA LEU A 159 -68.58 18.12 -6.27
C LEU A 159 -69.35 18.58 -5.03
N LYS A 160 -68.66 18.97 -3.96
CA LYS A 160 -69.30 19.52 -2.75
C LYS A 160 -70.09 20.79 -3.07
N LYS A 161 -69.56 21.70 -3.89
CA LYS A 161 -70.28 22.90 -4.34
C LYS A 161 -71.52 22.56 -5.17
N LEU A 162 -71.40 21.65 -6.13
CA LEU A 162 -72.54 21.17 -6.93
C LEU A 162 -73.60 20.48 -6.08
N ASN A 163 -73.21 19.73 -5.06
CA ASN A 163 -74.15 19.07 -4.16
C ASN A 163 -74.91 20.10 -3.29
N ILE A 164 -74.23 21.15 -2.82
CA ILE A 164 -74.85 22.27 -2.11
C ILE A 164 -75.81 23.04 -3.03
N GLU A 165 -75.42 23.31 -4.29
CA GLU A 165 -76.30 23.95 -5.28
C GLU A 165 -77.52 23.10 -5.61
N ASN A 166 -77.36 21.78 -5.76
CA ASN A 166 -78.47 20.86 -5.99
C ASN A 166 -79.42 20.78 -4.79
N GLN A 167 -78.90 20.74 -3.56
CA GLN A 167 -79.72 20.78 -2.34
C GLN A 167 -80.52 22.09 -2.23
N ASN A 168 -79.88 23.23 -2.53
CA ASN A 168 -80.56 24.53 -2.55
C ASN A 168 -81.63 24.65 -3.65
N ASN A 169 -81.42 24.02 -4.82
CA ASN A 169 -82.42 23.98 -5.90
C ASN A 169 -83.61 23.08 -5.55
N THR A 170 -83.40 22.00 -4.79
CA THR A 170 -84.49 21.15 -4.30
C THR A 170 -85.33 21.79 -3.19
N GLU A 171 -84.79 22.76 -2.44
CA GLU A 171 -85.51 23.45 -1.36
C GLU A 171 -86.31 24.69 -1.83
N ASN A 172 -86.04 25.22 -3.03
CA ASN A 172 -86.59 26.51 -3.47
C ASN A 172 -87.62 26.49 -4.62
N ASP A 173 -87.93 25.34 -5.21
CA ASP A 173 -88.78 25.33 -6.41
C ASP A 173 -90.13 24.63 -6.22
N ASP A 174 -91.19 25.42 -6.38
CA ASP A 174 -92.61 25.02 -6.51
C ASP A 174 -92.81 24.32 -7.87
N LEU A 175 -92.31 23.07 -7.97
CA LEU A 175 -92.20 22.31 -9.22
C LEU A 175 -93.40 21.42 -9.51
N SER A 176 -93.81 21.39 -10.78
CA SER A 176 -94.94 20.60 -11.26
C SER A 176 -94.73 19.08 -11.05
N PRO A 177 -95.81 18.28 -10.92
CA PRO A 177 -95.74 16.85 -10.60
C PRO A 177 -94.89 16.03 -11.57
N LYS A 178 -94.83 16.42 -12.86
CA LYS A 178 -93.98 15.76 -13.87
C LYS A 178 -92.49 16.01 -13.65
N LEU A 179 -92.13 17.15 -13.08
CA LEU A 179 -90.75 17.46 -12.70
C LEU A 179 -90.38 16.78 -11.39
N GLN A 180 -91.28 16.66 -10.43
CA GLN A 180 -91.07 15.82 -9.25
C GLN A 180 -90.85 14.34 -9.61
N ASP A 181 -91.55 13.81 -10.61
CA ASP A 181 -91.41 12.42 -11.06
C ASP A 181 -90.12 12.17 -11.88
N LEU A 182 -89.59 13.21 -12.54
CA LEU A 182 -88.27 13.21 -13.16
C LEU A 182 -87.16 13.37 -12.13
N ILE A 183 -87.34 14.28 -11.16
CA ILE A 183 -86.42 14.48 -10.04
C ILE A 183 -86.33 13.19 -9.24
N SER A 184 -87.44 12.57 -8.81
CA SER A 184 -87.40 11.31 -8.06
C SER A 184 -86.80 10.14 -8.85
N LYS A 185 -86.91 10.10 -10.18
CA LYS A 185 -86.17 9.15 -11.03
C LYS A 185 -84.66 9.39 -11.07
N TYR A 186 -84.22 10.66 -10.97
CA TYR A 186 -82.81 11.06 -10.92
C TYR A 186 -82.25 11.22 -9.49
N SER A 187 -83.11 11.28 -8.46
CA SER A 187 -82.79 11.32 -7.03
C SER A 187 -82.39 9.95 -6.48
N ASN A 188 -82.35 8.91 -7.32
CA ASN A 188 -81.59 7.70 -7.05
C ASN A 188 -80.08 8.02 -7.09
N LEU A 189 -79.66 8.87 -6.15
CA LEU A 189 -78.30 9.25 -5.80
C LEU A 189 -77.51 8.09 -5.15
N SER A 190 -77.95 6.83 -5.29
CA SER A 190 -77.17 5.67 -4.82
C SER A 190 -75.84 5.54 -5.57
N GLU A 191 -75.78 6.03 -6.82
CA GLU A 191 -74.52 6.18 -7.56
C GLU A 191 -73.65 7.31 -7.00
N SER A 192 -74.24 8.40 -6.49
CA SER A 192 -73.50 9.49 -5.84
C SER A 192 -72.84 9.05 -4.55
N ASP A 193 -73.58 8.36 -3.66
CA ASP A 193 -73.04 7.88 -2.40
C ASP A 193 -71.99 6.77 -2.62
N SER A 194 -72.19 5.93 -3.64
CA SER A 194 -71.20 4.96 -4.11
C SER A 194 -69.91 5.64 -4.62
N ILE A 195 -70.04 6.68 -5.45
CA ILE A 195 -68.89 7.46 -5.97
C ILE A 195 -68.17 8.18 -4.82
N ILE A 196 -68.90 8.78 -3.87
CA ILE A 196 -68.33 9.45 -2.69
C ILE A 196 -67.57 8.45 -1.81
N ASN A 197 -68.12 7.26 -1.56
CA ASN A 197 -67.43 6.20 -0.82
C ASN A 197 -66.18 5.72 -1.54
N SER A 198 -66.23 5.52 -2.86
CA SER A 198 -65.05 5.18 -3.67
C SER A 198 -63.97 6.26 -3.63
N ILE A 199 -64.36 7.54 -3.68
CA ILE A 199 -63.42 8.68 -3.53
C ILE A 199 -62.79 8.69 -2.13
N ASN A 200 -63.58 8.44 -1.08
CA ASN A 200 -63.08 8.39 0.29
C ASN A 200 -62.13 7.21 0.52
N GLU A 201 -62.41 6.04 -0.06
CA GLU A 201 -61.51 4.88 -0.03
C GLU A 201 -60.20 5.16 -0.77
N MET A 202 -60.26 5.79 -1.95
CA MET A 202 -59.06 6.23 -2.66
C MET A 202 -58.27 7.29 -1.88
N GLN A 203 -58.94 8.21 -1.19
CA GLN A 203 -58.28 9.19 -0.33
C GLN A 203 -57.56 8.51 0.84
N LYS A 204 -58.19 7.56 1.54
CA LYS A 204 -57.54 6.79 2.61
C LYS A 204 -56.33 6.01 2.10
N PHE A 205 -56.48 5.32 0.95
CA PHE A 205 -55.36 4.60 0.33
C PHE A 205 -54.21 5.54 -0.05
N SER A 206 -54.53 6.72 -0.57
CA SER A 206 -53.54 7.76 -0.90
C SER A 206 -52.82 8.27 0.36
N GLU A 207 -53.55 8.55 1.44
CA GLU A 207 -52.99 8.99 2.72
C GLU A 207 -52.06 7.93 3.34
N GLU A 208 -52.42 6.64 3.27
CA GLU A 208 -51.55 5.55 3.70
C GLU A 208 -50.27 5.47 2.85
N LYS A 209 -50.37 5.68 1.54
CA LYS A 209 -49.19 5.70 0.66
C LYS A 209 -48.29 6.91 0.92
N VAL A 210 -48.86 8.07 1.22
CA VAL A 210 -48.09 9.26 1.59
C VAL A 210 -47.34 9.01 2.90
N LYS A 211 -47.99 8.45 3.93
CA LYS A 211 -47.31 8.07 5.18
C LYS A 211 -46.14 7.11 4.97
N LEU A 212 -46.33 6.08 4.15
CA LEU A 212 -45.27 5.13 3.83
C LEU A 212 -44.09 5.80 3.09
N LEU A 213 -44.38 6.78 2.22
CA LEU A 213 -43.36 7.55 1.54
C LEU A 213 -42.61 8.47 2.51
N ASP A 214 -43.31 9.12 3.44
CA ASP A 214 -42.70 9.96 4.48
C ASP A 214 -41.77 9.15 5.38
N GLU A 215 -42.18 7.95 5.81
CA GLU A 215 -41.32 7.03 6.59
C GLU A 215 -40.04 6.66 5.82
N LYS A 216 -40.17 6.29 4.53
CA LYS A 216 -39.01 5.98 3.68
C LYS A 216 -38.10 7.19 3.47
N LEU A 217 -38.67 8.38 3.35
CA LEU A 217 -37.92 9.63 3.16
C LEU A 217 -37.14 9.96 4.44
N GLU A 218 -37.72 9.70 5.61
CA GLU A 218 -37.01 9.82 6.89
C GLU A 218 -35.85 8.81 7.01
N ASP A 219 -36.03 7.57 6.58
CA ASP A 219 -34.96 6.57 6.54
C ASP A 219 -33.82 6.97 5.59
N ILE A 220 -34.15 7.50 4.41
CA ILE A 220 -33.16 8.03 3.46
C ILE A 220 -32.39 9.20 4.10
N ASN A 221 -33.07 10.12 4.79
CA ASN A 221 -32.41 11.23 5.46
C ASN A 221 -31.48 10.78 6.59
N LYS A 222 -31.86 9.76 7.37
CA LYS A 222 -30.98 9.15 8.38
C LYS A 222 -29.75 8.51 7.74
N MET A 223 -29.94 7.83 6.61
CA MET A 223 -28.84 7.22 5.86
C MET A 223 -27.90 8.29 5.27
N HIS A 224 -28.46 9.37 4.71
CA HIS A 224 -27.70 10.50 4.16
C HIS A 224 -26.80 11.13 5.22
N LYS A 225 -27.35 11.39 6.41
CA LYS A 225 -26.58 11.91 7.55
C LYS A 225 -25.43 10.98 7.95
N THR A 226 -25.68 9.66 7.93
CA THR A 226 -24.65 8.66 8.22
C THR A 226 -23.52 8.67 7.18
N ILE A 227 -23.86 8.92 5.91
CA ILE A 227 -22.88 9.06 4.82
C ILE A 227 -22.07 10.35 4.98
N GLU A 228 -22.72 11.48 5.29
CA GLU A 228 -22.04 12.76 5.55
C GLU A 228 -21.02 12.65 6.69
N ASP A 229 -21.43 12.05 7.83
CA ASP A 229 -20.53 11.81 8.96
C ASP A 229 -19.32 10.97 8.55
N LYS A 230 -19.52 9.98 7.68
CA LYS A 230 -18.46 9.10 7.18
C LYS A 230 -17.53 9.79 6.18
N ILE A 231 -18.07 10.65 5.31
CA ILE A 231 -17.26 11.49 4.41
C ILE A 231 -16.37 12.42 5.23
N GLN A 232 -16.92 13.06 6.26
CA GLN A 232 -16.16 13.97 7.11
C GLN A 232 -15.07 13.24 7.92
N TYR A 233 -15.36 12.03 8.41
CA TYR A 233 -14.36 11.16 9.02
C TYR A 233 -13.22 10.82 8.04
N LEU A 234 -13.53 10.47 6.79
CA LEU A 234 -12.53 10.13 5.79
C LEU A 234 -11.66 11.34 5.39
N GLN A 235 -12.26 12.53 5.27
CA GLN A 235 -11.53 13.77 5.01
C GLN A 235 -10.53 14.09 6.12
N ASN A 236 -10.95 13.99 7.39
CA ASN A 236 -10.06 14.20 8.52
C ASN A 236 -8.89 13.19 8.53
N ARG A 237 -9.17 11.93 8.19
CA ARG A 237 -8.15 10.90 8.13
C ARG A 237 -7.17 11.10 6.96
N LYS A 238 -7.65 11.58 5.81
CA LYS A 238 -6.81 11.97 4.67
C LYS A 238 -5.82 13.07 5.07
N PHE A 239 -6.30 14.11 5.77
CA PHE A 239 -5.44 15.20 6.27
C PHE A 239 -4.32 14.68 7.18
N GLN A 240 -4.62 13.74 8.09
CA GLN A 240 -3.61 13.13 8.96
C GLN A 240 -2.54 12.34 8.19
N TYR A 241 -2.94 11.64 7.11
CA TYR A 241 -2.00 10.94 6.26
C TYR A 241 -1.09 11.90 5.49
N GLU A 242 -1.62 13.02 4.98
CA GLU A 242 -0.83 14.05 4.31
C GLU A 242 0.21 14.67 5.27
N GLU A 243 -0.17 14.97 6.52
CA GLU A 243 0.78 15.48 7.52
C GLU A 243 1.88 14.45 7.84
N SER A 244 1.52 13.16 7.92
CA SER A 244 2.47 12.08 8.14
C SER A 244 3.42 11.89 6.96
N LEU A 245 2.91 12.04 5.73
CA LEU A 245 3.70 11.97 4.50
C LEU A 245 4.76 13.07 4.47
N GLN A 246 4.37 14.33 4.74
CA GLN A 246 5.30 15.45 4.80
C GLN A 246 6.39 15.27 5.86
N LYS A 247 6.05 14.71 7.03
CA LYS A 247 7.04 14.35 8.07
C LYS A 247 8.03 13.31 7.53
N ASN A 248 7.56 12.33 6.79
CA ASN A 248 8.39 11.26 6.25
C ASN A 248 9.32 11.75 5.12
N GLU A 249 8.84 12.66 4.27
CA GLU A 249 9.66 13.34 3.25
C GLU A 249 10.82 14.11 3.90
N LYS A 250 10.54 14.89 4.95
CA LYS A 250 11.58 15.61 5.71
C LYS A 250 12.59 14.68 6.37
N LEU A 251 12.16 13.52 6.87
CA LEU A 251 13.07 12.51 7.43
C LEU A 251 13.93 11.87 6.33
N THR A 252 13.37 11.64 5.16
CA THR A 252 14.08 11.09 4.00
C THR A 252 15.17 12.06 3.52
N GLU A 253 14.87 13.36 3.44
CA GLU A 253 15.87 14.39 3.14
C GLU A 253 17.01 14.41 4.17
N LYS A 254 16.67 14.31 5.47
CA LYS A 254 17.69 14.21 6.53
C LYS A 254 18.58 12.98 6.37
N LEU A 255 18.01 11.83 6.03
CA LEU A 255 18.78 10.60 5.78
C LEU A 255 19.71 10.74 4.58
N ILE A 256 19.23 11.34 3.48
CA ILE A 256 20.06 11.61 2.31
C ILE A 256 21.23 12.51 2.68
N ASN A 257 21.00 13.56 3.48
CA ASN A 257 22.06 14.47 3.93
C ASN A 257 23.09 13.75 4.81
N ILE A 258 22.67 12.95 5.78
CA ILE A 258 23.57 12.15 6.63
C ILE A 258 24.40 11.18 5.78
N ASN A 259 23.78 10.50 4.82
CA ASN A 259 24.48 9.56 3.95
C ASN A 259 25.51 10.27 3.05
N ASN A 260 25.17 11.46 2.56
CA ASN A 260 26.09 12.31 1.80
C ASN A 260 27.27 12.79 2.65
N GLU A 261 27.03 13.16 3.91
CA GLU A 261 28.10 13.52 4.86
C GLU A 261 29.00 12.31 5.15
N GLN A 262 28.45 11.14 5.47
CA GLN A 262 29.22 9.91 5.66
C GLN A 262 30.05 9.55 4.42
N SER A 263 29.47 9.66 3.22
CA SER A 263 30.16 9.42 1.97
C SER A 263 31.33 10.38 1.75
N LYS A 264 31.21 11.65 2.19
CA LYS A 264 32.31 12.61 2.18
C LYS A 264 33.39 12.23 3.19
N THR A 265 33.01 11.81 4.40
CA THR A 265 33.94 11.36 5.45
C THR A 265 34.72 10.11 5.03
N ILE A 266 34.07 9.12 4.40
CA ILE A 266 34.72 7.89 3.92
C ILE A 266 35.71 8.19 2.77
N LYS A 267 35.47 9.26 2.01
CA LYS A 267 36.38 9.75 0.97
C LYS A 267 37.56 10.57 1.50
N ASP A 268 37.64 10.84 2.80
CA ASP A 268 38.80 11.49 3.42
C ASP A 268 40.04 10.58 3.25
N PRO A 269 41.13 11.07 2.62
CA PRO A 269 42.36 10.31 2.41
C PRO A 269 42.94 9.70 3.70
N LYS A 270 42.78 10.36 4.85
CA LYS A 270 43.27 9.84 6.15
C LYS A 270 42.45 8.62 6.60
N ILE A 271 41.16 8.59 6.31
CA ILE A 271 40.27 7.48 6.65
C ILE A 271 40.46 6.33 5.66
N GLN A 272 40.61 6.62 4.37
CA GLN A 272 40.97 5.59 3.37
C GLN A 272 42.30 4.89 3.71
N LEU A 273 43.31 5.65 4.14
CA LEU A 273 44.58 5.07 4.57
C LEU A 273 44.42 4.16 5.81
N LYS A 274 43.57 4.54 6.77
CA LYS A 274 43.25 3.68 7.92
C LYS A 274 42.51 2.40 7.51
N LEU A 275 41.56 2.50 6.58
CA LEU A 275 40.83 1.35 6.04
C LEU A 275 41.77 0.38 5.30
N GLN A 276 42.66 0.90 4.44
CA GLN A 276 43.68 0.09 3.77
C GLN A 276 44.63 -0.60 4.76
N LYS A 277 45.07 0.11 5.81
CA LYS A 277 45.89 -0.50 6.88
C LYS A 277 45.15 -1.63 7.58
N HIS A 278 43.85 -1.48 7.82
CA HIS A 278 43.03 -2.51 8.44
C HIS A 278 42.83 -3.73 7.53
N GLU A 279 42.63 -3.54 6.22
CA GLU A 279 42.55 -4.65 5.25
C GLU A 279 43.89 -5.40 5.12
N ASN A 280 45.00 -4.67 5.08
CA ASN A 280 46.34 -5.26 5.08
C ASN A 280 46.58 -6.07 6.36
N LEU A 281 46.18 -5.55 7.52
CA LEU A 281 46.28 -6.26 8.79
C LEU A 281 45.43 -7.54 8.77
N LYS A 282 44.18 -7.47 8.30
CA LYS A 282 43.30 -8.63 8.16
C LYS A 282 43.90 -9.71 7.25
N THR A 283 44.52 -9.30 6.15
CA THR A 283 45.20 -10.21 5.21
C THR A 283 46.41 -10.89 5.87
N LEU A 284 47.24 -10.11 6.58
CA LEU A 284 48.37 -10.64 7.34
C LEU A 284 47.92 -11.60 8.44
N MET A 285 46.85 -11.27 9.16
CA MET A 285 46.28 -12.16 10.18
C MET A 285 45.76 -13.47 9.58
N ASN A 286 45.09 -13.42 8.42
CA ASN A 286 44.64 -14.62 7.72
C ASN A 286 45.81 -15.52 7.28
N ILE A 287 46.93 -14.94 6.84
CA ILE A 287 48.15 -15.69 6.50
C ILE A 287 48.73 -16.32 7.77
N TRP A 288 48.82 -15.54 8.85
CA TRP A 288 49.34 -16.03 10.13
C TRP A 288 48.51 -17.20 10.69
N PHE A 289 47.18 -17.08 10.70
CA PHE A 289 46.25 -18.15 11.08
C PHE A 289 46.38 -19.43 10.23
N LYS A 290 46.81 -19.30 8.97
CA LYS A 290 47.10 -20.47 8.12
C LYS A 290 48.41 -21.15 8.52
N ILE A 291 49.44 -20.38 8.85
CA ILE A 291 50.76 -20.91 9.21
C ILE A 291 50.76 -21.54 10.60
N THR A 292 50.13 -20.92 11.59
CA THR A 292 50.17 -21.37 12.99
C THR A 292 49.13 -22.41 13.34
N ASN A 293 48.27 -22.76 12.38
CA ASN A 293 47.08 -23.59 12.60
C ASN A 293 46.15 -23.06 13.72
N ILE A 294 46.19 -21.76 13.99
CA ILE A 294 45.32 -21.08 14.96
C ILE A 294 44.05 -20.60 14.23
N SER A 295 42.89 -20.79 14.85
CA SER A 295 41.58 -20.45 14.28
C SER A 295 41.17 -19.00 14.54
N ASN A 296 41.44 -18.52 15.75
CA ASN A 296 41.24 -17.15 16.19
C ASN A 296 42.19 -16.89 17.37
N PHE A 297 42.57 -15.63 17.61
CA PHE A 297 43.16 -15.22 18.88
C PHE A 297 42.49 -13.94 19.39
N GLU A 298 42.38 -13.84 20.71
CA GLU A 298 41.91 -12.65 21.41
C GLU A 298 42.96 -12.25 22.42
N PHE A 299 43.25 -10.96 22.49
CA PHE A 299 44.15 -10.38 23.47
C PHE A 299 43.31 -9.55 24.43
N ASN A 300 43.28 -9.95 25.70
CA ASN A 300 42.58 -9.19 26.74
C ASN A 300 43.52 -8.16 27.38
N ASP A 301 42.93 -7.15 28.02
CA ASP A 301 43.65 -6.06 28.70
C ASP A 301 44.58 -6.54 29.85
N ASP A 302 44.46 -7.80 30.27
CA ASP A 302 45.28 -8.44 31.32
C ASP A 302 46.53 -9.17 30.77
N ASP A 303 46.99 -8.84 29.56
CA ASP A 303 48.11 -9.49 28.86
C ASP A 303 47.92 -11.02 28.64
N ILE A 304 46.66 -11.45 28.50
CA ILE A 304 46.32 -12.86 28.27
C ILE A 304 45.95 -13.06 26.79
N LEU A 305 46.75 -13.90 26.12
CA LEU A 305 46.48 -14.37 24.78
C LEU A 305 45.60 -15.63 24.84
N HIS A 306 44.40 -15.52 24.29
CA HIS A 306 43.44 -16.61 24.14
C HIS A 306 43.47 -17.09 22.70
N PHE A 307 43.63 -18.39 22.46
CA PHE A 307 43.53 -18.92 21.11
C PHE A 307 43.18 -20.40 21.08
N ASN A 308 42.65 -20.86 19.94
CA ASN A 308 42.32 -22.26 19.70
C ASN A 308 43.02 -22.75 18.43
N TYR A 309 43.57 -23.97 18.46
CA TYR A 309 44.06 -24.63 17.26
C TYR A 309 42.89 -25.13 16.41
N LYS A 310 43.01 -25.07 15.08
CA LYS A 310 41.95 -25.51 14.15
C LYS A 310 41.65 -27.00 14.29
N ASP A 311 42.68 -27.81 14.54
CA ASP A 311 42.55 -29.25 14.71
C ASP A 311 41.95 -29.63 16.08
N PHE A 312 41.95 -28.69 17.03
CA PHE A 312 41.42 -28.87 18.39
C PHE A 312 40.52 -27.68 18.80
N PRO A 313 39.37 -27.49 18.12
CA PRO A 313 38.57 -26.28 18.28
C PRO A 313 37.85 -26.18 19.63
N GLN A 314 37.70 -27.30 20.34
CA GLN A 314 37.03 -27.38 21.65
C GLN A 314 37.96 -27.02 22.81
N THR A 315 39.28 -26.98 22.59
CA THR A 315 40.27 -26.76 23.64
C THR A 315 40.81 -25.35 23.56
N LYS A 316 40.69 -24.61 24.67
CA LYS A 316 41.18 -23.24 24.77
C LYS A 316 42.61 -23.24 25.29
N CYS A 317 43.50 -22.58 24.57
CA CYS A 317 44.85 -22.28 25.05
C CYS A 317 44.89 -20.85 25.58
N LEU A 318 45.38 -20.71 26.81
CA LEU A 318 45.60 -19.41 27.45
C LEU A 318 47.08 -19.25 27.73
N ILE A 319 47.69 -18.20 27.18
CA ILE A 319 49.06 -17.83 27.50
C ILE A 319 49.02 -16.46 28.17
N LYS A 320 49.37 -16.43 29.46
CA LYS A 320 49.60 -15.18 30.18
C LYS A 320 51.04 -14.76 29.94
N PHE A 321 51.22 -13.58 29.36
CA PHE A 321 52.52 -12.99 29.10
C PHE A 321 52.65 -11.70 29.91
N ASN A 322 53.87 -11.26 30.16
CA ASN A 322 54.13 -10.02 30.86
C ASN A 322 54.65 -8.98 29.87
N SER A 323 53.83 -7.95 29.60
CA SER A 323 54.17 -6.88 28.65
C SER A 323 55.42 -6.09 29.01
N SER A 324 55.84 -6.10 30.28
CA SER A 324 57.01 -5.33 30.73
C SER A 324 58.34 -6.03 30.43
N ASN A 325 58.37 -7.37 30.39
CA ASN A 325 59.61 -8.14 30.21
C ASN A 325 59.60 -9.12 29.03
N GLY A 326 58.46 -9.28 28.33
CA GLY A 326 58.38 -10.15 27.15
C GLY A 326 58.27 -11.64 27.47
N LEU A 327 58.17 -12.02 28.74
CA LEU A 327 58.20 -13.42 29.19
C LEU A 327 56.80 -13.98 29.43
N ILE A 328 56.69 -15.30 29.34
CA ILE A 328 55.48 -16.06 29.63
C ILE A 328 55.45 -16.37 31.13
N GLU A 329 54.35 -16.00 31.78
CA GLU A 329 54.10 -16.25 33.21
C GLU A 329 53.43 -17.60 33.42
N SER A 330 52.42 -17.93 32.58
CA SER A 330 51.68 -19.18 32.69
C SER A 330 51.05 -19.59 31.37
N ILE A 331 50.94 -20.90 31.16
CA ILE A 331 50.22 -21.51 30.05
C ILE A 331 49.15 -22.43 30.64
N ILE A 332 47.90 -22.28 30.20
CA ILE A 332 46.78 -23.17 30.54
C ILE A 332 46.31 -23.83 29.27
N PHE A 333 46.40 -25.16 29.22
CA PHE A 333 45.93 -25.94 28.10
C PHE A 333 45.60 -27.37 28.54
N ASP A 334 44.33 -27.76 28.41
CA ASP A 334 43.78 -28.96 29.05
C ASP A 334 44.34 -30.29 28.49
N LEU A 335 44.92 -30.28 27.30
CA LEU A 335 45.48 -31.47 26.65
C LEU A 335 46.91 -31.82 27.09
N ILE A 336 47.59 -30.93 27.84
CA ILE A 336 48.98 -31.13 28.26
C ILE A 336 49.07 -31.10 29.78
N HIS A 337 49.73 -32.09 30.37
CA HIS A 337 49.96 -32.16 31.81
C HIS A 337 50.74 -30.93 32.33
N GLN A 338 50.37 -30.43 33.51
CA GLN A 338 50.90 -29.17 34.07
C GLN A 338 52.43 -29.14 34.20
N ASP A 339 53.07 -30.26 34.55
CA ASP A 339 54.53 -30.33 34.66
C ASP A 339 55.23 -30.12 33.32
N LYS A 340 54.61 -30.59 32.23
CA LYS A 340 55.11 -30.43 30.88
C LYS A 340 54.92 -28.99 30.39
N LEU A 341 53.79 -28.36 30.73
CA LEU A 341 53.55 -26.95 30.48
C LEU A 341 54.59 -26.05 31.18
N LYS A 342 54.97 -26.35 32.43
CA LYS A 342 56.05 -25.63 33.14
C LYS A 342 57.40 -25.74 32.42
N GLN A 343 57.73 -26.93 31.90
CA GLN A 343 58.95 -27.11 31.11
C GLN A 343 58.92 -26.33 29.79
N LEU A 344 57.75 -26.27 29.14
CA LEU A 344 57.56 -25.47 27.92
C LEU A 344 57.75 -23.99 28.19
N ILE A 345 57.20 -23.45 29.29
CA ILE A 345 57.41 -22.04 29.69
C ILE A 345 58.89 -21.71 29.81
N ILE A 346 59.67 -22.56 30.50
CA ILE A 346 61.11 -22.35 30.68
C ILE A 346 61.84 -22.35 29.32
N LYS A 347 61.52 -23.31 28.44
CA LYS A 347 62.12 -23.39 27.10
C LYS A 347 61.77 -22.18 26.23
N SER A 348 60.50 -21.77 26.24
CA SER A 348 60.00 -20.65 25.47
C SER A 348 60.60 -19.32 25.92
N ASN A 349 60.72 -19.09 27.23
CA ASN A 349 61.33 -17.87 27.79
C ASN A 349 62.83 -17.75 27.49
N ASN A 350 63.52 -18.85 27.17
CA ASN A 350 64.92 -18.84 26.74
C ASN A 350 65.10 -18.56 25.23
N SER A 351 64.02 -18.38 24.49
CA SER A 351 64.04 -18.10 23.05
C SER A 351 63.97 -16.60 22.77
N SER A 352 64.34 -16.20 21.55
CA SER A 352 64.20 -14.81 21.09
C SER A 352 62.76 -14.36 20.88
N ASN A 353 61.81 -15.30 20.78
CA ASN A 353 60.38 -15.02 20.65
C ASN A 353 59.55 -16.00 21.50
N PRO A 354 59.38 -15.71 22.80
CA PRO A 354 58.75 -16.63 23.74
C PRO A 354 57.34 -17.08 23.34
N LEU A 355 56.50 -16.16 22.85
CA LEU A 355 55.12 -16.46 22.45
C LEU A 355 55.04 -17.41 21.24
N PHE A 356 55.86 -17.16 20.22
CA PHE A 356 55.92 -18.04 19.05
C PHE A 356 56.41 -19.44 19.44
N HIS A 357 57.49 -19.52 20.23
CA HIS A 357 58.01 -20.81 20.66
C HIS A 357 57.04 -21.56 21.56
N ALA A 358 56.33 -20.88 22.46
CA ALA A 358 55.30 -21.52 23.28
C ALA A 358 54.16 -22.08 22.42
N SER A 359 53.60 -21.30 21.50
CA SER A 359 52.51 -21.79 20.65
C SER A 359 52.95 -22.94 19.73
N GLN A 360 54.18 -22.89 19.18
CA GLN A 360 54.71 -23.98 18.39
C GLN A 360 54.97 -25.24 19.23
N SER A 361 55.62 -25.10 20.40
CA SER A 361 55.94 -26.26 21.24
C SER A 361 54.72 -26.90 21.87
N ILE A 362 53.65 -26.14 22.17
CA ILE A 362 52.35 -26.71 22.58
C ILE A 362 51.78 -27.57 21.43
N TYR A 363 51.81 -27.05 20.20
CA TYR A 363 51.29 -27.74 19.03
C TYR A 363 52.07 -29.02 18.69
N GLU A 364 53.40 -28.97 18.72
CA GLU A 364 54.27 -30.13 18.55
C GLU A 364 54.04 -31.19 19.64
N GLU A 365 53.62 -30.78 20.84
CA GLU A 365 53.44 -31.70 21.96
C GLU A 365 52.10 -32.43 21.96
N ILE A 366 51.06 -31.84 21.36
CA ILE A 366 49.76 -32.49 21.15
C ILE A 366 49.68 -33.33 19.88
N THR A 367 50.63 -33.15 18.96
CA THR A 367 50.70 -33.90 17.70
C THR A 367 51.63 -35.10 17.75
N LYS A 368 52.39 -35.25 18.84
CA LYS A 368 53.10 -36.48 19.21
C LYS A 368 52.15 -37.44 19.89
#